data_AF-A0A1D1ZXD5-F1
#
_entry.id   AF-A0A1D1ZXD5-F1
#
_cell.length_a   1.000
_cell.length_b   1.000
_cell.length_c   1.000
_cell.angle_alpha   90.00
_cell.angle_beta   90.00
_cell.angle_gamma   90.00
#
_symmetry.space_group_name_H-M   'P 1'
#
loop_
_entity.id
_entity.type
_entity.pdbx_description
1 polymer ?
#
loop_
_entity_poly.entity_id
_entity_poly.type
_entity_poly.pdbx_seq_one_letter_code
_entity_poly.pdbx_strand_id
1 'polypeptide(L)'
;AEAAAAAARQSSRILEDEQARDAAWREAVAQGDAGARRASYEARWQRFVAAPPASIGLRDVPWILSGPQDLDAAQLRRVVLYGATDAGAQRRCIRAELVRWHPDKFQSRFGQRLAAAEAVGVLAGVVALSQSLNALAAGVAT
;
A
#
# COMPACT_ATOMS: atom_id res chain seq x y z
N ALA A 1 27.84 42.03 16.49
CA ALA A 1 26.45 41.51 16.45
C ALA A 1 26.08 40.94 15.08
N GLU A 2 26.32 41.66 13.97
CA GLU A 2 25.95 41.22 12.61
C GLU A 2 26.66 39.93 12.14
N ALA A 3 27.93 39.74 12.45
CA ALA A 3 28.68 38.53 12.07
C ALA A 3 28.11 37.25 12.70
N ALA A 4 27.65 37.31 13.95
CA ALA A 4 27.02 36.18 14.63
C ALA A 4 25.63 35.86 14.04
N ALA A 5 24.88 36.88 13.64
CA ALA A 5 23.60 36.71 12.96
C ALA A 5 23.76 36.15 11.54
N ALA A 6 24.83 36.50 10.83
CA ALA A 6 25.16 35.94 9.52
C ALA A 6 25.55 34.46 9.61
N ALA A 7 26.39 34.10 10.58
CA ALA A 7 26.76 32.70 10.84
C ALA A 7 25.55 31.84 11.22
N ALA A 8 24.64 32.33 12.07
CA ALA A 8 23.43 31.60 12.43
C ALA A 8 22.49 31.35 11.21
N ARG A 9 22.34 32.33 10.32
CA ARG A 9 21.58 32.16 9.07
C ARG A 9 22.25 31.16 8.13
N GLN A 10 23.58 31.18 8.05
CA GLN A 10 24.33 30.23 7.24
C GLN A 10 24.19 28.80 7.78
N SER A 11 24.28 28.61 9.10
CA SER A 11 24.06 27.30 9.73
C SER A 11 22.62 26.79 9.53
N SER A 12 21.60 27.66 9.65
CA SER A 12 20.20 27.28 9.42
C SER A 12 19.96 26.79 7.98
N ARG A 13 20.52 27.50 6.99
CA ARG A 13 20.42 27.10 5.58
C ARG A 13 21.08 25.75 5.31
N ILE A 14 22.24 25.49 5.92
CA ILE A 14 22.93 24.19 5.77
C ILE A 14 22.08 23.07 6.37
N LEU A 15 21.52 23.27 7.56
CA LEU A 15 20.62 22.31 8.23
C LEU A 15 19.34 22.04 7.42
N GLU A 16 18.76 23.08 6.83
CA GLU A 16 17.57 22.97 5.97
C GLU A 16 17.88 22.18 4.69
N ASP A 17 19.02 22.46 4.04
CA ASP A 17 19.48 21.75 2.85
C ASP A 17 19.79 20.27 3.15
N GLU A 18 20.41 19.96 4.29
CA GLU A 18 20.65 18.59 4.74
C GLU A 18 19.34 17.83 4.99
N GLN A 19 18.39 18.44 5.69
CA GLN A 19 17.07 17.84 5.93
C GLN A 19 16.31 17.59 4.62
N ALA A 20 16.39 18.51 3.66
CA ALA A 20 15.77 18.35 2.34
C ALA A 20 16.39 17.19 1.54
N ARG A 21 17.72 17.06 1.56
CA ARG A 21 18.43 15.93 0.91
C ARG A 21 18.09 14.61 1.55
N ASP A 22 18.05 14.56 2.88
CA ASP A 22 17.65 13.38 3.63
C ASP A 22 16.21 12.95 3.32
N ALA A 23 15.28 13.90 3.27
CA ALA A 23 13.89 13.64 2.92
C ALA A 23 13.75 13.11 1.48
N ALA A 24 14.46 13.74 0.53
CA ALA A 24 14.48 13.30 -0.86
C ALA A 24 15.07 11.89 -1.02
N TRP A 25 16.15 11.58 -0.30
CA TRP A 25 16.74 10.24 -0.30
C TRP A 25 15.79 9.19 0.27
N ARG A 26 15.14 9.47 1.41
CA ARG A 26 14.15 8.55 2.00
C ARG A 26 12.97 8.30 1.06
N GLU A 27 12.48 9.34 0.39
CA GLU A 27 11.41 9.20 -0.59
C GLU A 27 11.86 8.37 -1.80
N ALA A 28 13.06 8.62 -2.34
CA ALA A 28 13.60 7.83 -3.46
C ALA A 28 13.78 6.34 -3.10
N VAL A 29 14.31 6.05 -1.91
CA VAL A 29 14.42 4.67 -1.39
C VAL A 29 13.04 4.03 -1.22
N ALA A 30 12.08 4.77 -0.66
CA ALA A 30 10.72 4.28 -0.49
C ALA A 30 10.00 4.02 -1.82
N GLN A 31 10.26 4.83 -2.86
CA GLN A 31 9.76 4.61 -4.22
C GLN A 31 10.41 3.40 -4.90
N GLY A 32 11.71 3.18 -4.70
CA GLY A 32 12.42 2.00 -5.18
C GLY A 32 11.85 0.70 -4.59
N ASP A 33 11.55 0.71 -3.29
CA ASP A 33 10.95 -0.44 -2.59
C ASP A 33 9.48 -0.70 -3.02
N ALA A 34 8.72 0.35 -3.35
CA ALA A 34 7.32 0.20 -3.78
C ALA A 34 7.14 -0.68 -5.02
N GLY A 35 8.08 -0.63 -5.96
CA GLY A 35 8.06 -1.47 -7.17
C GLY A 35 8.28 -2.95 -6.86
N ALA A 36 9.28 -3.26 -6.03
CA ALA A 36 9.54 -4.63 -5.59
C ALA A 36 8.36 -5.19 -4.78
N ARG A 37 7.78 -4.38 -3.88
CA ARG A 37 6.56 -4.74 -3.13
C ARG A 37 5.39 -5.01 -4.05
N ARG A 38 5.15 -4.16 -5.05
CA ARG A 38 4.07 -4.33 -6.03
C ARG A 38 4.24 -5.63 -6.82
N ALA A 39 5.44 -5.91 -7.32
CA ALA A 39 5.74 -7.13 -8.07
C ALA A 39 5.56 -8.39 -7.20
N SER A 40 6.08 -8.36 -5.97
CA SER A 40 5.94 -9.47 -5.01
C SER A 40 4.48 -9.72 -4.63
N TYR A 41 3.69 -8.67 -4.38
CA TYR A 41 2.25 -8.76 -4.16
C TYR A 41 1.55 -9.43 -5.34
N GLU A 42 1.79 -8.97 -6.57
CA GLU A 42 1.11 -9.53 -7.74
C GLU A 42 1.48 -11.01 -7.95
N ALA A 43 2.76 -11.38 -7.76
CA ALA A 43 3.19 -12.77 -7.83
C ALA A 43 2.49 -13.66 -6.78
N ARG A 44 2.39 -13.18 -5.52
CA ARG A 44 1.65 -13.88 -4.45
C ARG A 44 0.17 -14.02 -4.80
N TRP A 45 -0.44 -12.96 -5.34
CA TRP A 45 -1.83 -12.98 -5.77
C TRP A 45 -2.09 -14.01 -6.88
N GLN A 46 -1.26 -14.01 -7.93
CA GLN A 46 -1.40 -14.96 -9.04
C GLN A 46 -1.25 -16.40 -8.57
N ARG A 47 -0.28 -16.68 -7.71
CA ARG A 47 -0.09 -18.01 -7.11
C ARG A 47 -1.31 -18.44 -6.27
N PHE A 48 -1.80 -17.54 -5.42
CA PHE A 48 -2.95 -17.79 -4.56
C PHE A 48 -4.23 -18.08 -5.37
N VAL A 49 -4.43 -17.36 -6.47
CA VAL A 49 -5.57 -17.57 -7.37
C VAL A 49 -5.45 -18.88 -8.16
N ALA A 50 -4.25 -19.20 -8.66
CA ALA A 50 -4.03 -20.38 -9.49
C ALA A 50 -4.10 -21.69 -8.67
N ALA A 51 -3.57 -21.67 -7.44
CA ALA A 51 -3.54 -22.81 -6.55
C ALA A 51 -3.87 -22.38 -5.11
N PRO A 52 -5.13 -22.03 -4.82
CA PRO A 52 -5.52 -21.65 -3.47
C PRO A 52 -5.36 -22.84 -2.52
N PRO A 53 -4.84 -22.62 -1.30
CA PRO A 53 -4.77 -23.65 -0.27
C PRO A 53 -6.12 -24.32 -0.02
N ALA A 54 -6.08 -25.55 0.50
CA ALA A 54 -7.30 -26.26 0.89
C ALA A 54 -7.98 -25.61 2.10
N SER A 55 -7.18 -24.99 2.98
CA SER A 55 -7.62 -24.20 4.13
C SER A 55 -6.82 -22.89 4.13
N ILE A 56 -7.52 -21.75 4.09
CA ILE A 56 -6.96 -20.42 3.96
C ILE A 56 -7.08 -19.71 5.32
N GLY A 57 -5.94 -19.46 5.96
CA GLY A 57 -5.81 -18.64 7.15
C GLY A 57 -5.36 -17.21 6.85
N LEU A 58 -5.14 -16.41 7.89
CA LEU A 58 -4.78 -15.00 7.73
C LEU A 58 -3.46 -14.80 6.98
N ARG A 59 -2.50 -15.73 7.16
CA ARG A 59 -1.15 -15.65 6.55
C ARG A 59 -1.12 -16.11 5.10
N ASP A 60 -2.08 -16.92 4.68
CA ASP A 60 -2.17 -17.45 3.31
C ASP A 60 -2.73 -16.42 2.34
N VAL A 61 -3.51 -15.47 2.85
CA VAL A 61 -4.09 -14.40 2.05
C VAL A 61 -2.97 -13.46 1.56
N PRO A 62 -2.87 -13.22 0.24
CA PRO A 62 -1.82 -12.39 -0.34
C PRO A 62 -2.12 -10.90 -0.16
N TRP A 63 -2.04 -10.39 1.07
CA TRP A 63 -2.27 -8.98 1.39
C TRP A 63 -1.36 -8.05 0.56
N ILE A 64 -1.87 -6.87 0.20
CA ILE A 64 -1.11 -5.87 -0.58
C ILE A 64 0.15 -5.43 0.19
N LEU A 65 -0.02 -5.14 1.48
CA LEU A 65 1.05 -4.85 2.43
C LEU A 65 1.35 -6.10 3.28
N SER A 66 1.88 -5.92 4.48
CA SER A 66 2.29 -7.02 5.37
C SER A 66 1.11 -7.81 5.95
N GLY A 67 -0.06 -7.19 6.06
CA GLY A 67 -1.26 -7.81 6.62
C GLY A 67 -2.42 -6.83 6.78
N PRO A 68 -3.60 -7.29 7.25
CA PRO A 68 -4.79 -6.46 7.40
C PRO A 68 -4.69 -5.43 8.53
N GLN A 69 -3.79 -5.62 9.49
CA GLN A 69 -3.48 -4.67 10.55
C GLN A 69 -2.47 -3.58 10.13
N ASP A 70 -1.81 -3.74 8.99
CA ASP A 70 -0.76 -2.84 8.48
C ASP A 70 -1.28 -2.13 7.23
N LEU A 71 -2.22 -1.20 7.42
CA LEU A 71 -2.89 -0.43 6.37
C LEU A 71 -2.46 1.03 6.38
N ASP A 72 -1.16 1.30 6.40
CA ASP A 72 -0.65 2.66 6.24
C ASP A 72 -1.05 3.22 4.86
N ALA A 73 -1.76 4.35 4.87
CA ALA A 73 -2.34 4.92 3.66
C ALA A 73 -1.28 5.37 2.64
N ALA A 74 -0.13 5.89 3.11
CA ALA A 74 0.94 6.35 2.24
C ALA A 74 1.64 5.16 1.57
N GLN A 75 1.96 4.10 2.30
CA GLN A 75 2.52 2.88 1.74
C GLN A 75 1.54 2.18 0.79
N LEU A 76 0.27 2.06 1.17
CA LEU A 76 -0.76 1.48 0.32
C LEU A 76 -0.86 2.24 -1.00
N ARG A 77 -0.88 3.58 -0.94
CA ARG A 77 -0.85 4.45 -2.13
C ARG A 77 0.37 4.19 -2.99
N ARG A 78 1.58 4.18 -2.42
CA ARG A 78 2.83 3.96 -3.18
C ARG A 78 2.83 2.62 -3.89
N VAL A 79 2.39 1.54 -3.22
CA VAL A 79 2.37 0.19 -3.80
C VAL A 79 1.27 0.05 -4.86
N VAL A 80 0.03 0.48 -4.56
CA VAL A 80 -1.12 0.34 -5.48
C VAL A 80 -0.96 1.20 -6.74
N LEU A 81 -0.39 2.40 -6.60
CA LEU A 81 -0.19 3.34 -7.70
C LEU A 81 1.19 3.24 -8.36
N TYR A 82 2.00 2.25 -7.99
CA TYR A 82 3.32 2.08 -8.59
C TYR A 82 3.20 1.93 -10.12
N GLY A 83 3.97 2.74 -10.86
CA GLY A 83 3.95 2.77 -12.32
C GLY A 83 2.79 3.53 -12.96
N ALA A 84 1.85 4.09 -12.18
CA ALA A 84 0.77 4.92 -12.70
C ALA A 84 1.24 6.38 -12.89
N THR A 85 1.33 6.82 -14.14
CA THR A 85 1.87 8.14 -14.51
C THR A 85 0.85 9.27 -14.54
N ASP A 86 -0.44 8.94 -14.69
CA ASP A 86 -1.53 9.91 -14.77
C ASP A 86 -2.73 9.52 -13.90
N ALA A 87 -3.62 10.48 -13.63
CA ALA A 87 -4.79 10.26 -12.78
C ALA A 87 -5.75 9.18 -13.33
N GLY A 88 -5.82 9.02 -14.66
CA GLY A 88 -6.58 7.94 -15.29
C GLY A 88 -5.97 6.57 -15.02
N ALA A 89 -4.65 6.43 -15.13
CA ALA A 89 -3.92 5.23 -14.77
C ALA A 89 -4.09 4.89 -13.28
N GLN A 90 -3.98 5.89 -12.40
CA GLN A 90 -4.19 5.71 -10.97
C GLN A 90 -5.59 5.18 -10.66
N ARG A 91 -6.63 5.77 -11.25
CA ARG A 91 -8.02 5.31 -11.10
C ARG A 91 -8.21 3.86 -11.59
N ARG A 92 -7.57 3.48 -12.70
CA ARG A 92 -7.62 2.10 -13.21
C ARG A 92 -6.97 1.11 -12.23
N CYS A 93 -5.79 1.44 -11.69
CA CYS A 93 -5.12 0.61 -10.69
C CYS A 93 -5.99 0.41 -9.44
N ILE A 94 -6.52 1.50 -8.86
CA ILE A 94 -7.36 1.41 -7.66
C ILE A 94 -8.63 0.60 -7.93
N ARG A 95 -9.29 0.82 -9.09
CA ARG A 95 -10.50 0.07 -9.44
C ARG A 95 -10.24 -1.43 -9.59
N ALA A 96 -9.09 -1.81 -10.17
CA ALA A 96 -8.72 -3.22 -10.28
C ALA A 96 -8.56 -3.87 -8.89
N GLU A 97 -7.92 -3.17 -7.95
CA GLU A 97 -7.79 -3.64 -6.57
C GLU A 97 -9.13 -3.67 -5.83
N LEU A 98 -10.01 -2.69 -6.01
CA LEU A 98 -11.35 -2.67 -5.39
C LEU A 98 -12.21 -3.85 -5.83
N VAL A 99 -12.15 -4.25 -7.11
CA VAL A 99 -12.88 -5.43 -7.58
C VAL A 99 -12.29 -6.70 -6.98
N ARG A 100 -10.96 -6.77 -6.88
CA ARG A 100 -10.21 -7.91 -6.32
C ARG A 100 -10.50 -8.11 -4.83
N TRP A 101 -10.53 -7.03 -4.07
CA TRP A 101 -10.69 -7.01 -2.62
C TRP A 101 -12.11 -6.68 -2.16
N HIS A 102 -13.10 -6.72 -3.07
CA HIS A 102 -14.49 -6.56 -2.68
C HIS A 102 -14.92 -7.71 -1.75
N PRO A 103 -15.47 -7.44 -0.55
CA PRO A 103 -15.78 -8.49 0.43
C PRO A 103 -16.63 -9.62 -0.14
N ASP A 104 -17.71 -9.28 -0.84
CA ASP A 104 -18.60 -10.27 -1.46
C ASP A 104 -17.90 -11.11 -2.54
N LYS A 105 -17.07 -10.50 -3.40
CA LYS A 105 -16.36 -11.25 -4.46
C LYS A 105 -15.29 -12.16 -3.86
N PHE A 106 -14.59 -11.68 -2.83
CA PHE A 106 -13.59 -12.47 -2.12
C PHE A 106 -14.25 -13.66 -1.41
N GLN A 107 -15.35 -13.42 -0.68
CA GLN A 107 -16.10 -14.46 0.01
C GLN A 107 -16.73 -15.46 -0.95
N SER A 108 -17.31 -15.00 -2.06
CA SER A 108 -17.86 -15.87 -3.10
C SER A 108 -16.79 -16.81 -3.68
N ARG A 109 -15.57 -16.31 -3.89
CA ARG A 109 -14.48 -17.06 -4.51
C ARG A 109 -13.72 -17.99 -3.55
N PHE A 110 -13.46 -17.53 -2.33
CA PHE A 110 -12.59 -18.22 -1.37
C PHE A 110 -13.28 -18.64 -0.07
N GLY A 111 -14.52 -18.20 0.17
CA GLY A 111 -15.23 -18.37 1.45
C GLY A 111 -15.33 -19.81 1.91
N GLN A 112 -15.58 -20.76 1.00
CA GLN A 112 -15.66 -22.20 1.31
C GLN A 112 -14.33 -22.80 1.76
N ARG A 113 -13.21 -22.14 1.48
CA ARG A 113 -11.86 -22.59 1.83
C ARG A 113 -11.29 -21.86 3.04
N LEU A 114 -12.01 -20.89 3.61
CA LEU A 114 -11.53 -20.17 4.79
C LEU A 114 -11.48 -21.12 5.99
N ALA A 115 -10.36 -21.12 6.69
CA ALA A 115 -10.23 -21.86 7.94
C ALA A 115 -11.27 -21.33 8.93
N ALA A 116 -12.14 -22.18 9.47
CA ALA A 116 -13.27 -21.75 10.30
C ALA A 116 -12.84 -20.88 11.50
N ALA A 117 -11.69 -21.17 12.10
CA ALA A 117 -11.12 -20.41 13.21
C ALA A 117 -10.65 -19.00 12.83
N GLU A 118 -10.29 -18.76 11.57
CA GLU A 118 -9.72 -17.50 11.10
C GLU A 118 -10.61 -16.76 10.09
N ALA A 119 -11.71 -17.37 9.64
CA ALA A 119 -12.59 -16.83 8.61
C ALA A 119 -13.09 -15.41 8.95
N VAL A 120 -13.49 -15.17 10.20
CA VAL A 120 -13.94 -13.86 10.68
C VAL A 120 -12.82 -12.82 10.56
N GLY A 121 -11.59 -13.16 10.97
CA GLY A 121 -10.44 -12.27 10.90
C GLY A 121 -10.02 -11.95 9.46
N VAL A 122 -10.03 -12.96 8.58
CA VAL A 122 -9.77 -12.78 7.15
C VAL A 122 -10.78 -11.82 6.53
N LEU A 123 -12.08 -12.05 6.74
CA LEU A 123 -13.13 -11.21 6.16
C LEU A 123 -13.09 -9.78 6.72
N ALA A 124 -12.85 -9.61 8.02
CA ALA A 124 -12.64 -8.29 8.61
C ALA A 124 -11.45 -7.55 7.97
N GLY A 125 -10.35 -8.26 7.72
CA GLY A 125 -9.19 -7.72 7.03
C GLY A 125 -9.47 -7.30 5.58
N VAL A 126 -10.23 -8.12 4.85
CA VAL A 126 -10.68 -7.79 3.48
C VAL A 126 -11.55 -6.53 3.47
N VAL A 127 -12.47 -6.40 4.44
CA VAL A 127 -13.32 -5.20 4.60
C VAL A 127 -12.46 -3.96 4.86
N ALA A 128 -11.53 -4.03 5.82
CA ALA A 128 -10.65 -2.91 6.17
C ALA A 128 -9.78 -2.46 4.98
N LEU A 129 -9.23 -3.41 4.22
CA LEU A 129 -8.46 -3.11 3.02
C LEU A 129 -9.34 -2.47 1.93
N SER A 130 -10.54 -3.01 1.70
CA SER A 130 -11.50 -2.42 0.75
C SER A 130 -11.88 -0.98 1.11
N GLN A 131 -12.11 -0.69 2.40
CA GLN A 131 -12.36 0.67 2.88
C GLN A 131 -11.17 1.60 2.63
N SER A 132 -9.95 1.12 2.89
CA SER A 132 -8.72 1.88 2.64
C SER A 132 -8.52 2.19 1.14
N LEU A 133 -8.84 1.23 0.27
CA LEU A 133 -8.83 1.42 -1.18
C LEU A 133 -9.90 2.42 -1.65
N ASN A 134 -11.08 2.43 -1.03
CA ASN A 134 -12.12 3.41 -1.33
C ASN A 134 -11.70 4.82 -0.91
N ALA A 135 -11.09 4.98 0.27
CA ALA A 135 -10.53 6.25 0.70
C ALA A 135 -9.43 6.74 -0.26
N LEU A 136 -8.57 5.82 -0.73
CA LEU A 136 -7.57 6.13 -1.74
C LEU A 136 -8.20 6.56 -3.08
N ALA A 137 -9.28 5.91 -3.51
CA ALA A 137 -10.03 6.28 -4.72
C ALA A 137 -10.58 7.71 -4.63
N ALA A 138 -11.17 8.07 -3.48
CA ALA A 138 -11.69 9.41 -3.23
C ALA A 138 -10.57 10.47 -3.31
N GLY A 139 -9.39 10.18 -2.76
CA GLY A 139 -8.25 11.09 -2.77
C GLY A 139 -7.57 11.29 -4.14
N VAL A 140 -7.87 10.47 -5.15
CA VAL A 140 -7.35 10.61 -6.54
C VAL A 140 -8.40 11.25 -7.48
N ALA A 141 -9.65 11.38 -7.03
CA ALA A 141 -10.73 12.00 -7.79
C ALA A 141 -10.73 13.54 -7.73
N THR A 142 -9.89 14.13 -6.86
CA THR A 142 -9.62 15.57 -6.75
C THR A 142 -8.36 15.93 -7.52
#